data_AF-A0A930ZHJ3-F1
#
_entry.id   AF-A0A930ZHJ3-F1
#
_cell.length_a   1.000
_cell.length_b   1.000
_cell.length_c   1.000
_cell.angle_alpha   90.00
_cell.angle_beta   90.00
_cell.angle_gamma   90.00
#
_symmetry.space_group_name_H-M   'P 1'
#
loop_
_entity.id
_entity.type
_entity.pdbx_description
1 polymer ?
#
loop_
_entity_poly.entity_id
_entity_poly.type
_entity_poly.pdbx_seq_one_letter_code
_entity_poly.pdbx_strand_id
1 'polypeptide(L)'
;MERAELVVACLRWLSSSHPGWLERLPLALQAKLKQRKPGRPSKKAQPLHLFEQELAQDASPAHTFQRLLQELDAMDFGRAEEGKIEVLTNQAAQAVDRASRGSGWQVNAEQQPFYTDYRGNLVRYHEVGVDLDALRQQLTRMTPRTADVWRLITAKALSQWSDDASEPDSVWVDIRELVTAMGYRRKTKGEYNPEALLQAAQAVTDLNRLYLSLSLGTMELPLDPKSGKRKATKVEAIRERKVLNVEERDTVRVVSSGESYHLRWRIRLGPWIKNYPKQFVPMQRKLVELPARGSDAWAKVTGMELLFFLREGANKSEGDIRRIRVQTLLERSGLWDDAQKFQENRNGRRVQEYLEKALDTLKSHAVILAWEYDPSSEWRFPEDRQFPGLALYAETVLVIRFPELLLGSKSSPIPLSN
;
A
#
# COMPACT_ATOMS: atom_id res chain seq x y z
N MET A 1 9.15 -15.31 26.65
CA MET A 1 9.66 -14.15 27.39
C MET A 1 10.25 -13.26 26.32
N GLU A 2 9.55 -12.17 26.00
CA GLU A 2 9.97 -11.25 24.95
C GLU A 2 11.32 -10.63 25.34
N ARG A 3 12.18 -10.32 24.36
CA ARG A 3 13.55 -9.82 24.59
C ARG A 3 13.59 -8.60 25.55
N ALA A 4 12.54 -7.78 25.52
CA ALA A 4 12.33 -6.65 26.44
C ALA A 4 12.11 -7.06 27.91
N GLU A 5 11.43 -8.18 28.19
CA GLU A 5 11.24 -8.69 29.55
C GLU A 5 12.57 -9.20 30.14
N LEU A 6 13.43 -9.79 29.30
CA LEU A 6 14.77 -10.23 29.70
C LEU A 6 15.65 -9.03 30.06
N VAL A 7 15.68 -7.99 29.21
CA VAL A 7 16.44 -6.77 29.46
C VAL A 7 15.97 -6.08 30.74
N VAL A 8 14.65 -5.98 30.96
CA VAL A 8 14.09 -5.42 32.21
C VAL A 8 14.47 -6.26 33.43
N ALA A 9 14.52 -7.59 33.31
CA ALA A 9 14.97 -8.47 34.39
C ALA A 9 16.46 -8.28 34.70
N CYS A 10 17.32 -8.16 33.68
CA CYS A 10 18.75 -7.89 33.84
C CYS A 10 19.02 -6.51 34.46
N LEU A 11 18.30 -5.47 34.03
CA LEU A 11 18.41 -4.12 34.61
C LEU A 11 17.96 -4.09 36.08
N ARG A 12 16.97 -4.89 36.46
CA ARG A 12 16.54 -5.03 37.86
C ARG A 12 17.58 -5.75 38.71
N TRP A 13 18.17 -6.82 38.19
CA TRP A 13 19.27 -7.53 38.86
C TRP A 13 20.48 -6.62 39.06
N LEU A 14 20.88 -5.86 38.04
CA LEU A 14 21.96 -4.86 38.14
C LEU A 14 21.65 -3.79 39.20
N SER A 15 20.40 -3.33 39.28
CA SER A 15 19.96 -2.38 40.31
C SER A 15 20.02 -2.95 41.73
N SER A 16 19.78 -4.24 41.93
CA SER A 16 19.86 -4.87 43.26
C SER A 16 21.29 -5.17 43.68
N SER A 17 22.16 -5.51 42.73
CA SER A 17 23.55 -5.90 42.98
C SER A 17 24.50 -4.70 43.09
N HIS A 18 24.13 -3.54 42.51
CA HIS A 18 24.93 -2.32 42.53
C HIS A 18 24.08 -1.07 42.91
N PRO A 19 23.82 -0.85 44.21
CA PRO A 19 23.05 0.30 44.68
C PRO A 19 23.81 1.61 44.41
N GLY A 20 23.30 2.41 43.46
CA GLY A 20 23.94 3.63 42.94
C GLY A 20 23.93 3.71 41.41
N TRP A 21 23.68 2.58 40.73
CA TRP A 21 23.61 2.53 39.27
C TRP A 21 22.33 3.13 38.68
N LEU A 22 21.20 3.06 39.41
CA LEU A 22 19.91 3.64 39.00
C LEU A 22 20.02 5.14 38.64
N GLU A 23 20.90 5.87 39.32
CA GLU A 23 21.11 7.31 39.13
C GLU A 23 21.84 7.65 37.82
N ARG A 24 22.49 6.67 37.20
CA ARG A 24 23.22 6.82 35.93
C ARG A 24 22.34 6.57 34.70
N LEU A 25 21.10 6.13 34.88
CA LEU A 25 20.14 5.91 33.80
C LEU A 25 19.40 7.21 33.42
N PRO A 26 18.94 7.37 32.17
CA PRO A 26 18.03 8.45 31.81
C PRO A 26 16.77 8.48 32.68
N LEU A 27 16.32 9.67 33.09
CA LEU A 27 15.21 9.87 34.03
C LEU A 27 13.90 9.15 33.59
N ALA A 28 13.63 9.09 32.30
CA ALA A 28 12.45 8.39 31.75
C ALA A 28 12.46 6.87 32.02
N LEU A 29 13.65 6.26 32.00
CA LEU A 29 13.85 4.84 32.29
C LEU A 29 13.77 4.56 33.79
N GLN A 30 14.31 5.47 34.63
CA GLN A 30 14.16 5.39 36.08
C GLN A 30 12.68 5.42 36.50
N ALA A 31 11.86 6.27 35.86
CA ALA A 31 10.44 6.37 36.13
C ALA A 31 9.67 5.09 35.77
N LYS A 32 9.94 4.50 34.60
CA LYS A 32 9.30 3.24 34.16
C LYS A 32 9.68 2.04 35.03
N LEU A 33 10.93 1.97 35.49
CA LEU A 33 11.39 0.89 36.38
C LEU A 33 10.70 0.96 37.76
N LYS A 34 10.42 2.17 38.27
CA LYS A 34 9.72 2.41 39.54
C LYS A 34 8.20 2.13 39.47
N GLN A 35 7.57 2.21 38.29
CA GLN A 35 6.11 2.10 38.13
C GLN A 35 5.56 0.66 38.02
N ARG A 36 6.37 -0.36 37.71
CA ARG A 36 5.92 -1.76 37.58
C ARG A 36 6.08 -2.53 38.90
N LYS A 37 4.96 -2.86 39.57
CA LYS A 37 4.93 -3.74 40.75
C LYS A 37 5.57 -5.12 40.46
N PRO A 38 6.21 -5.77 41.45
CA PRO A 38 6.86 -7.06 41.26
C PRO A 38 5.82 -8.16 41.00
N GLY A 39 5.76 -8.65 39.76
CA GLY A 39 5.15 -9.94 39.46
C GLY A 39 6.08 -11.06 39.92
N ARG A 40 5.51 -12.15 40.44
CA ARG A 40 6.29 -13.35 40.83
C ARG A 40 7.14 -13.83 39.65
N PRO A 41 8.43 -14.15 39.85
CA PRO A 41 9.25 -14.72 38.78
C PRO A 41 8.63 -16.05 38.33
N SER A 42 8.37 -16.15 37.03
CA SER A 42 7.93 -17.37 36.38
C SER A 42 9.03 -18.43 36.45
N LYS A 43 8.66 -19.69 36.70
CA LYS A 43 9.57 -20.86 36.81
C LYS A 43 10.38 -21.18 35.53
N LYS A 44 10.27 -20.40 34.46
CA LYS A 44 11.10 -20.51 33.25
C LYS A 44 12.28 -19.53 33.31
N ALA A 45 13.19 -19.74 34.26
CA ALA A 45 14.40 -18.91 34.47
C ALA A 45 15.66 -19.46 33.77
N GLN A 46 15.50 -20.20 32.66
CA GLN A 46 16.64 -20.63 31.82
C GLN A 46 17.43 -19.47 31.20
N PRO A 47 16.82 -18.33 30.82
CA PRO A 47 17.58 -17.24 30.17
C PRO A 47 18.46 -16.40 31.12
N LEU A 48 18.15 -16.35 32.41
CA LEU A 48 18.93 -15.57 33.38
C LEU A 48 20.28 -16.25 33.69
N HIS A 49 20.29 -17.58 33.77
CA HIS A 49 21.50 -18.35 34.10
C HIS A 49 22.55 -18.33 32.97
N LEU A 50 22.13 -18.27 31.71
CA LEU A 50 23.03 -18.09 30.56
C LEU A 50 23.68 -16.70 30.55
N PHE A 51 22.94 -15.68 30.99
CA PHE A 51 23.43 -14.31 31.08
C PHE A 51 24.41 -14.12 32.25
N GLU A 52 24.15 -14.77 33.40
CA GLU A 52 25.10 -14.82 34.53
C GLU A 52 26.41 -15.53 34.16
N GLN A 53 26.36 -16.53 33.28
CA GLN A 53 27.55 -17.20 32.74
C GLN A 53 28.35 -16.32 31.77
N GLU A 54 27.68 -15.55 30.89
CA GLU A 54 28.36 -14.59 30.01
C GLU A 54 29.04 -13.46 30.81
N LEU A 55 28.37 -12.92 31.83
CA LEU A 55 28.96 -11.89 32.71
C LEU A 55 30.15 -12.39 33.55
N ALA A 56 30.17 -13.68 33.89
CA ALA A 56 31.31 -14.30 34.59
C ALA A 56 32.53 -14.53 33.68
N GLN A 57 32.33 -14.55 32.36
CA GLN A 57 33.38 -14.79 31.37
C GLN A 57 33.93 -13.50 30.74
N ASP A 58 33.21 -12.38 30.85
CA ASP A 58 33.58 -11.10 30.24
C ASP A 58 34.38 -10.22 31.21
N ALA A 59 35.64 -9.92 30.87
CA ALA A 59 36.63 -9.34 31.80
C ALA A 59 36.41 -7.86 32.17
N SER A 60 35.36 -7.20 31.63
CA SER A 60 35.03 -5.83 31.99
C SER A 60 33.51 -5.60 31.96
N PRO A 61 32.88 -5.44 33.14
CA PRO A 61 31.45 -5.09 33.25
C PRO A 61 31.07 -3.84 32.45
N ALA A 62 32.03 -2.94 32.20
CA ALA A 62 31.83 -1.76 31.38
C ALA A 62 31.59 -2.09 29.90
N HIS A 63 32.23 -3.15 29.37
CA HIS A 63 32.11 -3.55 27.96
C HIS A 63 30.78 -4.25 27.68
N THR A 64 30.37 -5.17 28.55
CA THR A 64 29.04 -5.80 28.51
C THR A 64 27.94 -4.76 28.68
N PHE A 65 28.16 -3.74 29.53
CA PHE A 65 27.24 -2.60 29.69
C PHE A 65 27.17 -1.70 28.45
N GLN A 66 28.29 -1.42 27.80
CA GLN A 66 28.33 -0.63 26.57
C GLN A 66 27.67 -1.39 25.40
N ARG A 67 27.82 -2.72 25.35
CA ARG A 67 27.09 -3.60 24.43
C ARG A 67 25.59 -3.59 24.72
N LEU A 68 25.17 -3.64 25.99
CA LEU A 68 23.75 -3.55 26.37
C LEU A 68 23.16 -2.17 26.12
N LEU A 69 23.91 -1.09 26.31
CA LEU A 69 23.51 0.27 25.96
C LEU A 69 23.44 0.44 24.44
N GLN A 70 24.35 -0.14 23.67
CA GLN A 70 24.26 -0.18 22.21
C GLN A 70 23.11 -1.07 21.73
N GLU A 71 22.83 -2.17 22.41
CA GLU A 71 21.64 -2.99 22.17
C GLU A 71 20.36 -2.30 22.66
N LEU A 72 20.43 -1.34 23.61
CA LEU A 72 19.32 -0.50 24.05
C LEU A 72 19.13 0.75 23.17
N ASP A 73 20.19 1.28 22.57
CA ASP A 73 20.14 2.32 21.53
C ASP A 73 19.73 1.71 20.17
N ALA A 74 20.14 0.45 19.90
CA ALA A 74 19.70 -0.33 18.74
C ALA A 74 18.34 -1.01 18.96
N MET A 75 17.95 -1.27 20.21
CA MET A 75 16.55 -1.38 20.61
C MET A 75 16.00 0.03 20.74
N ASP A 76 15.98 0.67 19.58
CA ASP A 76 15.30 1.90 19.28
C ASP A 76 14.08 2.05 20.21
N PHE A 77 14.25 2.82 21.29
CA PHE A 77 13.17 3.66 21.78
C PHE A 77 13.00 4.82 20.80
N GLY A 78 13.24 4.64 19.48
CA GLY A 78 12.13 4.33 18.58
C GLY A 78 10.93 5.07 19.08
N ARG A 79 10.79 6.32 18.62
CA ARG A 79 9.52 7.04 18.71
C ARG A 79 8.45 5.98 18.52
N ALA A 80 7.60 5.80 19.53
CA ALA A 80 6.43 4.97 19.43
C ALA A 80 5.58 5.52 18.28
N GLU A 81 5.85 5.07 17.07
CA GLU A 81 4.88 5.06 16.00
C GLU A 81 4.23 3.67 16.07
N GLU A 82 3.60 3.41 17.22
CA GLU A 82 2.68 2.29 17.41
C GLU A 82 1.54 2.41 16.38
N GLY A 83 1.27 1.33 15.64
CA GLY A 83 0.09 1.26 14.77
C GLY A 83 0.27 1.70 13.31
N LYS A 84 1.37 1.30 12.63
CA LYS A 84 1.55 1.58 11.19
C LYS A 84 1.83 0.32 10.37
N ILE A 85 1.24 0.21 9.18
CA ILE A 85 1.56 -0.83 8.18
C ILE A 85 2.00 -0.17 6.87
N GLU A 86 3.12 -0.61 6.30
CA GLU A 86 3.79 0.03 5.16
C GLU A 86 3.76 -0.81 3.86
N VAL A 87 3.67 -0.15 2.70
CA VAL A 87 3.79 -0.76 1.35
C VAL A 87 4.58 0.15 0.40
N LEU A 88 5.48 -0.41 -0.41
CA LEU A 88 6.40 0.33 -1.31
C LEU A 88 5.94 0.37 -2.78
N THR A 89 6.12 1.53 -3.44
CA THR A 89 6.07 1.69 -4.91
C THR A 89 6.77 2.99 -5.36
N ASN A 90 7.05 3.16 -6.64
CA ASN A 90 7.55 4.43 -7.20
C ASN A 90 6.43 5.43 -7.58
N GLN A 91 5.14 5.05 -7.52
CA GLN A 91 4.03 5.92 -7.93
C GLN A 91 2.89 5.96 -6.91
N ALA A 92 2.54 7.15 -6.41
CA ALA A 92 1.49 7.33 -5.39
C ALA A 92 0.15 6.67 -5.73
N ALA A 93 -0.29 6.79 -6.98
CA ALA A 93 -1.55 6.20 -7.44
C ALA A 93 -1.56 4.67 -7.30
N GLN A 94 -0.49 4.01 -7.76
CA GLN A 94 -0.33 2.56 -7.62
C GLN A 94 -0.17 2.16 -6.17
N ALA A 95 0.41 3.03 -5.34
CA ALA A 95 0.62 2.81 -3.91
C ALA A 95 -0.74 2.61 -3.25
N VAL A 96 -1.62 3.59 -3.42
CA VAL A 96 -2.99 3.57 -2.90
C VAL A 96 -3.75 2.40 -3.50
N ASP A 97 -3.60 2.17 -4.81
CA ASP A 97 -4.32 1.12 -5.51
C ASP A 97 -3.93 -0.29 -5.01
N ARG A 98 -2.63 -0.59 -4.88
CA ARG A 98 -2.12 -1.84 -4.31
C ARG A 98 -2.52 -2.01 -2.85
N ALA A 99 -2.39 -0.96 -2.05
CA ALA A 99 -2.86 -0.95 -0.67
C ALA A 99 -4.36 -1.30 -0.57
N SER A 100 -5.15 -0.85 -1.54
CA SER A 100 -6.61 -1.05 -1.57
C SER A 100 -7.10 -2.38 -2.16
N ARG A 101 -6.24 -3.23 -2.74
CA ARG A 101 -6.66 -4.50 -3.39
C ARG A 101 -6.61 -5.74 -2.48
N GLY A 102 -6.05 -5.65 -1.27
CA GLY A 102 -6.09 -6.73 -0.26
C GLY A 102 -4.98 -7.80 -0.39
N SER A 103 -4.78 -8.54 0.71
CA SER A 103 -3.72 -9.54 1.08
C SER A 103 -2.24 -9.16 0.85
N GLY A 104 -1.92 -8.28 -0.10
CA GLY A 104 -0.56 -7.89 -0.49
C GLY A 104 0.18 -6.93 0.45
N TRP A 105 -0.22 -6.83 1.72
CA TRP A 105 0.47 -6.03 2.75
C TRP A 105 1.74 -6.72 3.29
N GLN A 106 2.23 -7.76 2.61
CA GLN A 106 3.49 -8.40 2.97
C GLN A 106 4.66 -7.65 2.35
N VAL A 107 5.30 -6.81 3.15
CA VAL A 107 6.67 -6.37 2.88
C VAL A 107 7.57 -7.55 3.20
N ASN A 108 7.86 -8.38 2.20
CA ASN A 108 8.82 -9.46 2.39
C ASN A 108 10.23 -8.85 2.36
N ALA A 109 10.81 -8.62 3.55
CA ALA A 109 12.13 -8.03 3.71
C ALA A 109 13.24 -8.81 2.98
N GLU A 110 13.02 -10.11 2.73
CA GLU A 110 13.96 -11.01 2.05
C GLU A 110 13.88 -10.96 0.51
N GLN A 111 12.77 -10.50 -0.08
CA GLN A 111 12.60 -10.46 -1.55
C GLN A 111 13.18 -9.21 -2.23
N GLN A 112 13.78 -8.29 -1.47
CA GLN A 112 14.39 -7.08 -2.02
C GLN A 112 15.79 -6.80 -1.47
N PRO A 113 16.78 -7.67 -1.72
CA PRO A 113 18.17 -7.49 -1.27
C PRO A 113 18.96 -6.41 -2.04
N PHE A 114 18.33 -5.62 -2.91
CA PHE A 114 19.02 -4.70 -3.85
C PHE A 114 18.89 -3.19 -3.55
N TYR A 115 18.37 -2.77 -2.40
CA TYR A 115 18.13 -1.34 -2.15
C TYR A 115 18.88 -0.82 -0.91
N THR A 116 19.88 0.04 -1.14
CA THR A 116 20.51 0.87 -0.11
C THR A 116 20.20 2.37 -0.25
N ASP A 117 19.50 2.82 -1.30
CA ASP A 117 19.13 4.26 -1.44
C ASP A 117 17.95 4.56 -2.40
N TYR A 118 16.98 3.64 -2.61
CA TYR A 118 15.79 3.94 -3.43
C TYR A 118 14.61 4.47 -2.61
N ARG A 119 14.12 5.67 -2.95
CA ARG A 119 13.13 6.45 -2.22
C ARG A 119 11.75 6.44 -2.90
N GLY A 120 11.15 5.26 -2.99
CA GLY A 120 9.76 5.12 -3.46
C GLY A 120 8.75 5.88 -2.58
N ASN A 121 7.54 6.05 -3.10
CA ASN A 121 6.38 6.41 -2.29
C ASN A 121 5.95 5.20 -1.46
N LEU A 122 5.78 5.43 -0.17
CA LEU A 122 5.30 4.47 0.81
C LEU A 122 3.83 4.73 1.07
N VAL A 123 2.98 3.70 1.15
CA VAL A 123 1.66 3.83 1.77
C VAL A 123 1.76 3.39 3.21
N ARG A 124 1.26 4.21 4.11
CA ARG A 124 1.11 3.93 5.53
C ARG A 124 -0.36 3.87 5.86
N TYR A 125 -0.81 2.77 6.47
CA TYR A 125 -2.11 2.71 7.10
C TYR A 125 -1.95 3.00 8.60
N HIS A 126 -2.55 4.08 9.08
CA HIS A 126 -2.44 4.45 10.48
C HIS A 126 -3.65 5.26 10.97
N GLU A 127 -4.01 5.08 12.24
CA GLU A 127 -5.02 5.87 12.93
C GLU A 127 -4.55 6.15 14.36
N VAL A 128 -4.61 7.42 14.76
CA VAL A 128 -4.15 7.84 16.09
C VAL A 128 -5.07 7.24 17.15
N GLY A 129 -4.49 6.53 18.12
CA GLY A 129 -5.23 5.95 19.25
C GLY A 129 -5.89 4.59 18.96
N VAL A 130 -5.58 3.96 17.83
CA VAL A 130 -6.03 2.59 17.51
C VAL A 130 -4.86 1.63 17.60
N ASP A 131 -5.05 0.49 18.26
CA ASP A 131 -4.01 -0.52 18.39
C ASP A 131 -3.68 -1.19 17.05
N LEU A 132 -2.47 -1.75 16.95
CA LEU A 132 -1.97 -2.35 15.71
C LEU A 132 -2.80 -3.55 15.24
N ASP A 133 -3.37 -4.34 16.15
CA ASP A 133 -4.13 -5.53 15.80
C ASP A 133 -5.53 -5.17 15.28
N ALA A 134 -6.16 -4.14 15.84
CA ALA A 134 -7.37 -3.53 15.31
C ALA A 134 -7.11 -2.92 13.93
N LEU A 135 -5.98 -2.24 13.73
CA LEU A 135 -5.58 -1.74 12.41
C LEU A 135 -5.35 -2.88 11.41
N ARG A 136 -4.68 -3.96 11.81
CA ARG A 136 -4.52 -5.17 10.98
C ARG A 136 -5.86 -5.79 10.62
N GLN A 137 -6.79 -5.90 11.57
CA GLN A 137 -8.13 -6.43 11.34
C GLN A 137 -8.97 -5.52 10.43
N GLN A 138 -8.76 -4.20 10.48
CA GLN A 138 -9.41 -3.28 9.56
C GLN A 138 -8.81 -3.39 8.16
N LEU A 139 -7.49 -3.52 8.06
CA LEU A 139 -6.78 -3.75 6.80
C LEU A 139 -7.19 -5.03 6.10
N THR A 140 -7.41 -6.13 6.84
CA THR A 140 -7.91 -7.37 6.24
C THR A 140 -9.33 -7.25 5.68
N ARG A 141 -10.08 -6.21 6.07
CA ARG A 141 -11.40 -5.89 5.53
C ARG A 141 -11.33 -4.98 4.30
N MET A 142 -10.17 -4.42 3.96
CA MET A 142 -10.02 -3.67 2.71
C MET A 142 -10.18 -4.61 1.52
N THR A 143 -11.10 -4.25 0.63
CA THR A 143 -11.43 -5.04 -0.56
C THR A 143 -11.10 -4.24 -1.81
N PRO A 144 -11.02 -4.88 -3.00
CA PRO A 144 -10.88 -4.15 -4.27
C PRO A 144 -11.91 -3.02 -4.49
N ARG A 145 -13.02 -3.00 -3.74
CA ARG A 145 -13.98 -1.87 -3.74
C ARG A 145 -13.42 -0.59 -3.16
N THR A 146 -12.49 -0.69 -2.21
CA THR A 146 -11.79 0.48 -1.70
C THR A 146 -11.00 1.16 -2.81
N ALA A 147 -10.41 0.39 -3.74
CA ALA A 147 -9.77 0.89 -4.94
C ALA A 147 -10.76 1.60 -5.88
N ASP A 148 -11.94 0.99 -6.10
CA ASP A 148 -13.00 1.58 -6.93
C ASP A 148 -13.48 2.93 -6.36
N VAL A 149 -13.75 2.99 -5.05
CA VAL A 149 -14.16 4.24 -4.37
C VAL A 149 -13.08 5.31 -4.49
N TRP A 150 -11.83 4.94 -4.22
CA TRP A 150 -10.67 5.82 -4.39
C TRP A 150 -10.62 6.45 -5.79
N ARG A 151 -10.71 5.62 -6.83
CA ARG A 151 -10.67 6.07 -8.23
C ARG A 151 -11.85 6.97 -8.59
N LEU A 152 -13.05 6.69 -8.08
CA LEU A 152 -14.24 7.52 -8.34
C LEU A 152 -14.14 8.90 -7.69
N ILE A 153 -13.66 8.96 -6.44
CA ILE A 153 -13.40 10.23 -5.75
C ILE A 153 -12.36 11.04 -6.51
N THR A 154 -11.26 10.38 -6.91
CA THR A 154 -10.20 10.97 -7.75
C THR A 154 -10.77 11.53 -9.04
N ALA A 155 -11.59 10.75 -9.74
CA ALA A 155 -12.19 11.15 -10.99
C ALA A 155 -13.12 12.35 -10.81
N LYS A 156 -13.95 12.35 -9.76
CA LYS A 156 -14.85 13.47 -9.44
C LYS A 156 -14.05 14.75 -9.16
N ALA A 157 -13.07 14.68 -8.26
CA ALA A 157 -12.24 15.84 -7.89
C ALA A 157 -11.45 16.39 -9.09
N LEU A 158 -10.80 15.54 -9.87
CA LEU A 158 -10.02 15.99 -11.03
C LEU A 158 -10.89 16.52 -12.17
N SER A 159 -12.12 16.03 -12.32
CA SER A 159 -13.07 16.56 -13.31
C SER A 159 -13.63 17.94 -12.94
N GLN A 160 -13.63 18.28 -11.64
CA GLN A 160 -14.08 19.58 -11.11
C GLN A 160 -12.90 20.55 -10.92
N TRP A 161 -11.67 20.09 -11.10
CA TRP A 161 -10.48 20.90 -10.89
C TRP A 161 -10.25 21.84 -12.08
N SER A 162 -10.60 23.12 -11.87
CA SER A 162 -10.28 24.21 -12.80
C SER A 162 -8.79 24.27 -13.09
N ASP A 163 -8.43 24.54 -14.35
CA ASP A 163 -7.03 24.66 -14.77
C ASP A 163 -6.35 25.90 -14.15
N ASP A 164 -7.13 26.89 -13.70
CA ASP A 164 -6.63 28.10 -13.03
C ASP A 164 -6.42 27.92 -11.51
N ALA A 165 -6.89 26.81 -10.93
CA ALA A 165 -6.78 26.56 -9.49
C ALA A 165 -5.49 25.80 -9.14
N SER A 166 -4.82 26.21 -8.06
CA SER A 166 -3.56 25.59 -7.61
C SER A 166 -3.73 24.20 -6.97
N GLU A 167 -4.96 23.83 -6.61
CA GLU A 167 -5.34 22.52 -6.10
C GLU A 167 -6.81 22.19 -6.36
N PRO A 168 -7.18 20.90 -6.43
CA PRO A 168 -8.58 20.52 -6.54
C PRO A 168 -9.33 20.87 -5.26
N ASP A 169 -10.49 21.51 -5.43
CA ASP A 169 -11.41 21.80 -4.34
C ASP A 169 -11.96 20.54 -3.67
N SER A 170 -12.49 20.72 -2.46
CA SER A 170 -13.22 19.66 -1.77
C SER A 170 -14.49 19.29 -2.53
N VAL A 171 -14.73 17.99 -2.72
CA VAL A 171 -15.89 17.47 -3.45
C VAL A 171 -16.89 16.78 -2.53
N TRP A 172 -18.18 16.99 -2.82
CA TRP A 172 -19.25 16.22 -2.19
C TRP A 172 -19.39 14.86 -2.87
N VAL A 173 -19.38 13.79 -2.07
CA VAL A 173 -19.49 12.41 -2.53
C VAL A 173 -20.70 11.78 -1.86
N ASP A 174 -21.66 11.36 -2.67
CA ASP A 174 -22.83 10.60 -2.22
C ASP A 174 -22.55 9.10 -2.40
N ILE A 175 -22.72 8.31 -1.34
CA ILE A 175 -22.47 6.87 -1.36
C ILE A 175 -23.35 6.16 -2.41
N ARG A 176 -24.55 6.70 -2.70
CA ARG A 176 -25.45 6.16 -3.73
C ARG A 176 -24.89 6.35 -5.14
N GLU A 177 -24.22 7.47 -5.39
CA GLU A 177 -23.52 7.73 -6.65
C GLU A 177 -22.35 6.75 -6.81
N LEU A 178 -21.57 6.55 -5.75
CA LEU A 178 -20.45 5.61 -5.76
C LEU A 178 -20.90 4.18 -6.07
N VAL A 179 -21.90 3.64 -5.38
CA VAL A 179 -22.36 2.27 -5.64
C VAL A 179 -22.96 2.12 -7.04
N THR A 180 -23.60 3.16 -7.57
CA THR A 180 -24.08 3.16 -8.96
C THR A 180 -22.92 3.06 -9.93
N ALA A 181 -21.92 3.91 -9.75
CA ALA A 181 -20.72 3.94 -10.59
C ALA A 181 -19.84 2.69 -10.42
N MET A 182 -19.95 1.95 -9.31
CA MET A 182 -19.28 0.65 -9.15
C MET A 182 -20.05 -0.51 -9.83
N GLY A 183 -21.22 -0.24 -10.42
CA GLY A 183 -22.03 -1.23 -11.12
C GLY A 183 -23.08 -1.94 -10.26
N TYR A 184 -23.36 -1.47 -9.04
CA TYR A 184 -24.44 -2.04 -8.22
C TYR A 184 -25.80 -1.61 -8.75
N ARG A 185 -26.70 -2.58 -8.97
CA ARG A 185 -28.07 -2.33 -9.43
C ARG A 185 -29.00 -2.01 -8.25
N ARG A 186 -29.99 -1.17 -8.51
CA ARG A 186 -31.12 -0.94 -7.59
C ARG A 186 -31.99 -2.19 -7.54
N LYS A 187 -32.56 -2.48 -6.36
CA LYS A 187 -33.62 -3.48 -6.19
C LYS A 187 -34.92 -2.98 -6.85
N THR A 188 -35.90 -3.87 -7.03
CA THR A 188 -37.19 -3.57 -7.69
C THR A 188 -37.94 -2.38 -7.07
N LYS A 189 -37.73 -2.08 -5.79
CA LYS A 189 -38.31 -0.92 -5.08
C LYS A 189 -37.50 0.38 -5.21
N GLY A 190 -36.45 0.41 -6.05
CA GLY A 190 -35.59 1.58 -6.28
C GLY A 190 -34.46 1.76 -5.27
N GLU A 191 -34.41 0.97 -4.20
CA GLU A 191 -33.37 1.05 -3.16
C GLU A 191 -32.13 0.20 -3.50
N TYR A 192 -30.95 0.67 -3.07
CA TYR A 192 -29.71 -0.12 -3.18
C TYR A 192 -29.64 -1.18 -2.06
N ASN A 193 -28.79 -2.20 -2.24
CA ASN A 193 -28.51 -3.12 -1.15
C ASN A 193 -27.81 -2.37 0.00
N PRO A 194 -28.33 -2.39 1.24
CA PRO A 194 -27.72 -1.65 2.35
C PRO A 194 -26.26 -2.04 2.62
N GLU A 195 -25.91 -3.32 2.44
CA GLU A 195 -24.53 -3.80 2.59
C GLU A 195 -23.57 -3.18 1.58
N ALA A 196 -24.02 -2.94 0.34
CA ALA A 196 -23.19 -2.31 -0.68
C ALA A 196 -22.94 -0.82 -0.35
N LEU A 197 -23.95 -0.13 0.19
CA LEU A 197 -23.81 1.24 0.67
C LEU A 197 -22.85 1.30 1.86
N LEU A 198 -23.00 0.38 2.82
CA LEU A 198 -22.11 0.27 3.97
C LEU A 198 -20.65 0.01 3.53
N GLN A 199 -20.42 -0.93 2.62
CA GLN A 199 -19.08 -1.25 2.09
C GLN A 199 -18.43 -0.02 1.44
N ALA A 200 -19.19 0.75 0.66
CA ALA A 200 -18.69 1.98 0.04
C ALA A 200 -18.36 3.06 1.08
N ALA A 201 -19.17 3.20 2.13
CA ALA A 201 -18.91 4.17 3.21
C ALA A 201 -17.70 3.75 4.08
N GLN A 202 -17.53 2.46 4.35
CA GLN A 202 -16.35 1.92 5.01
C GLN A 202 -15.09 2.17 4.18
N ALA A 203 -15.15 1.96 2.87
CA ALA A 203 -14.03 2.30 1.97
C ALA A 203 -13.62 3.79 2.06
N VAL A 204 -14.56 4.73 2.13
CA VAL A 204 -14.23 6.16 2.34
C VAL A 204 -13.49 6.36 3.67
N THR A 205 -13.94 5.66 4.72
CA THR A 205 -13.32 5.72 6.05
C THR A 205 -11.90 5.15 6.03
N ASP A 206 -11.68 4.02 5.36
CA ASP A 206 -10.36 3.40 5.21
C ASP A 206 -9.40 4.28 4.42
N LEU A 207 -9.87 4.91 3.33
CA LEU A 207 -9.04 5.82 2.54
C LEU A 207 -8.63 7.07 3.33
N ASN A 208 -9.46 7.55 4.26
CA ASN A 208 -9.12 8.66 5.15
C ASN A 208 -8.02 8.31 6.19
N ARG A 209 -7.76 7.00 6.39
CA ARG A 209 -6.70 6.46 7.26
C ARG A 209 -5.42 6.12 6.50
N LEU A 210 -5.44 6.18 5.17
CA LEU A 210 -4.26 5.98 4.35
C LEU A 210 -3.45 7.27 4.23
N TYR A 211 -2.14 7.11 4.37
CA TYR A 211 -1.14 8.14 4.16
C TYR A 211 -0.14 7.69 3.12
N LEU A 212 0.35 8.64 2.34
CA LEU A 212 1.45 8.49 1.42
C LEU A 212 2.66 9.15 2.04
N SER A 213 3.65 8.36 2.38
CA SER A 213 4.98 8.82 2.76
C SER A 213 5.78 9.02 1.48
N LEU A 214 6.07 10.28 1.17
CA LEU A 214 6.93 10.68 0.05
C LEU A 214 8.36 10.77 0.57
N SER A 215 9.25 9.95 0.04
CA SER A 215 10.66 10.04 0.40
C SER A 215 11.37 11.05 -0.51
N LEU A 216 11.74 12.21 0.03
CA LEU A 216 12.07 13.40 -0.78
C LEU A 216 13.53 13.51 -1.28
N GLY A 217 14.24 12.41 -1.50
CA GLY A 217 15.65 12.50 -1.92
C GLY A 217 16.64 12.95 -0.83
N THR A 218 17.89 12.54 -0.96
CA THR A 218 19.02 13.02 -0.15
C THR A 218 19.43 14.40 -0.66
N MET A 219 19.54 15.40 0.22
CA MET A 219 20.09 16.70 -0.12
C MET A 219 21.56 16.78 0.32
N GLU A 220 22.48 17.02 -0.60
CA GLU A 220 23.87 17.36 -0.26
C GLU A 220 23.95 18.85 0.07
N LEU A 221 24.27 19.19 1.31
CA LEU A 221 24.48 20.58 1.72
C LEU A 221 25.88 21.07 1.29
N PRO A 222 26.01 22.33 0.83
CA PRO A 222 27.32 22.89 0.50
C PRO A 222 28.20 23.08 1.74
N LEU A 223 29.52 22.96 1.53
CA LEU A 223 30.60 22.90 2.52
C LEU A 223 30.59 24.03 3.57
N ASP A 224 30.92 23.67 4.82
CA ASP A 224 31.57 24.59 5.76
C ASP A 224 33.06 24.73 5.35
N PRO A 225 33.53 25.93 4.96
CA PRO A 225 34.88 26.14 4.45
C PRO A 225 36.00 25.82 5.46
N LYS A 226 35.69 25.60 6.74
CA LYS A 226 36.72 25.42 7.79
C LYS A 226 37.21 23.99 8.01
N SER A 227 36.52 22.94 7.55
CA SER A 227 36.83 21.57 7.99
C SER A 227 37.36 20.61 6.92
N GLY A 228 37.39 20.98 5.63
CA GLY A 228 38.03 20.22 4.55
C GLY A 228 37.57 18.77 4.34
N LYS A 229 36.60 18.27 5.13
CA LYS A 229 36.08 16.91 5.07
C LYS A 229 34.64 16.96 4.59
N ARG A 230 34.38 16.31 3.44
CA ARG A 230 33.03 16.07 2.92
C ARG A 230 32.22 15.27 3.95
N LYS A 231 31.26 15.89 4.61
CA LYS A 231 30.20 15.18 5.35
C LYS A 231 28.90 15.31 4.57
N ALA A 232 28.57 14.28 3.78
CA ALA A 232 27.23 14.13 3.24
C ALA A 232 26.26 13.99 4.43
N THR A 233 25.41 14.98 4.65
CA THR A 233 24.38 14.90 5.68
C THR A 233 23.13 14.36 5.01
N LYS A 234 22.86 13.06 5.15
CA LYS A 234 21.62 12.46 4.65
C LYS A 234 20.45 13.08 5.41
N VAL A 235 19.71 13.98 4.77
CA VAL A 235 18.40 14.41 5.26
C VAL A 235 17.34 13.57 4.55
N GLU A 236 16.78 12.60 5.27
CA GLU A 236 15.55 11.91 4.88
C GLU A 236 14.36 12.78 5.27
N ALA A 237 13.98 13.71 4.41
CA ALA A 237 12.69 14.37 4.58
C ALA A 237 11.60 13.42 4.07
N ILE A 238 11.04 12.62 4.98
CA ILE A 238 9.80 11.88 4.72
C ILE A 238 8.64 12.85 4.95
N ARG A 239 7.91 13.20 3.88
CA ARG A 239 6.65 13.94 4.02
C ARG A 239 5.49 12.97 3.94
N GLU A 240 4.80 12.78 5.05
CA GLU A 240 3.51 12.08 5.08
C GLU A 240 2.40 13.00 4.57
N ARG A 241 1.61 12.52 3.62
CA ARG A 241 0.45 13.20 3.06
C ARG A 241 -0.73 12.25 3.11
N LYS A 242 -1.87 12.64 3.70
CA LYS A 242 -3.09 11.83 3.62
C LYS A 242 -3.44 11.52 2.16
N VAL A 243 -4.00 10.34 1.89
CA VAL A 243 -4.60 10.02 0.59
C VAL A 243 -5.78 10.93 0.31
N LEU A 244 -6.69 11.01 1.28
CA LEU A 244 -7.79 11.96 1.30
C LEU A 244 -8.10 12.39 2.74
N ASN A 245 -8.77 13.53 2.89
CA ASN A 245 -9.27 14.03 4.15
C ASN A 245 -10.79 14.20 4.06
N VAL A 246 -11.49 13.67 5.05
CA VAL A 246 -12.92 13.94 5.23
C VAL A 246 -13.08 15.21 6.06
N GLU A 247 -13.73 16.22 5.47
CA GLU A 247 -13.98 17.51 6.11
C GLU A 247 -15.34 17.55 6.80
N GLU A 248 -16.36 17.03 6.13
CA GLU A 248 -17.74 17.02 6.63
C GLU A 248 -18.40 15.68 6.33
N ARG A 249 -19.32 15.27 7.21
CA ARG A 249 -20.15 14.07 7.06
C ARG A 249 -21.60 14.47 7.24
N ASP A 250 -22.45 14.06 6.30
CA ASP A 250 -23.86 14.38 6.29
C ASP A 250 -24.71 13.10 6.25
N THR A 251 -25.87 13.16 6.89
CA THR A 251 -26.94 12.17 6.93
C THR A 251 -26.50 10.78 7.37
N VAL A 252 -26.80 10.42 8.62
CA VAL A 252 -26.53 9.09 9.17
C VAL A 252 -27.65 8.12 8.79
N ARG A 253 -27.29 6.91 8.39
CA ARG A 253 -28.18 5.76 8.21
C ARG A 253 -27.71 4.61 9.09
N VAL A 254 -28.65 3.78 9.53
CA VAL A 254 -28.38 2.56 10.29
C VAL A 254 -28.85 1.38 9.45
N VAL A 255 -28.00 0.38 9.26
CA VAL A 255 -28.37 -0.89 8.62
C VAL A 255 -28.95 -1.85 9.65
N SER A 256 -29.62 -2.91 9.19
CA SER A 256 -30.25 -3.91 10.07
C SER A 256 -29.28 -4.63 11.00
N SER A 257 -27.98 -4.65 10.70
CA SER A 257 -26.92 -5.18 11.59
C SER A 257 -26.61 -4.24 12.78
N GLY A 258 -27.22 -3.06 12.85
CA GLY A 258 -26.94 -2.03 13.87
C GLY A 258 -25.78 -1.10 13.52
N GLU A 259 -25.05 -1.37 12.44
CA GLU A 259 -23.96 -0.50 11.98
C GLU A 259 -24.51 0.79 11.36
N SER A 260 -23.82 1.91 11.58
CA SER A 260 -24.19 3.20 11.02
C SER A 260 -23.18 3.69 9.99
N TYR A 261 -23.67 4.42 8.99
CA TYR A 261 -22.83 5.03 7.96
C TYR A 261 -23.41 6.38 7.51
N HIS A 262 -22.53 7.26 7.04
CA HIS A 262 -22.93 8.55 6.47
C HIS A 262 -23.18 8.39 4.97
N LEU A 263 -24.26 9.02 4.46
CA LEU A 263 -24.61 8.96 3.04
C LEU A 263 -23.82 9.96 2.20
N ARG A 264 -23.39 11.08 2.79
CA ARG A 264 -22.68 12.14 2.08
C ARG A 264 -21.43 12.58 2.82
N TRP A 265 -20.38 12.80 2.06
CA TRP A 265 -19.06 13.13 2.56
C TRP A 265 -18.50 14.30 1.77
N ARG A 266 -17.98 15.32 2.47
CA ARG A 266 -17.16 16.35 1.85
C ARG A 266 -15.70 15.92 1.97
N ILE A 267 -15.07 15.68 0.82
CA ILE A 267 -13.76 15.06 0.74
C ILE A 267 -12.78 15.98 0.03
N ARG A 268 -11.61 16.22 0.64
CA ARG A 268 -10.46 16.86 0.01
C ARG A 268 -9.39 15.84 -0.27
N LEU A 269 -8.89 15.77 -1.50
CA LEU A 269 -7.77 14.89 -1.83
C LEU A 269 -6.46 15.43 -1.27
N GLY A 270 -5.55 14.54 -0.91
CA GLY A 270 -4.24 14.94 -0.42
C GLY A 270 -3.40 15.65 -1.49
N PRO A 271 -2.38 16.44 -1.10
CA PRO A 271 -1.58 17.25 -2.04
C PRO A 271 -0.88 16.46 -3.16
N TRP A 272 -0.70 15.15 -2.97
CA TRP A 272 -0.10 14.27 -3.96
C TRP A 272 -0.93 14.18 -5.26
N ILE A 273 -2.23 14.52 -5.21
CA ILE A 273 -3.15 14.52 -6.36
C ILE A 273 -2.69 15.45 -7.49
N LYS A 274 -1.92 16.51 -7.18
CA LYS A 274 -1.35 17.43 -8.17
C LYS A 274 -0.41 16.72 -9.15
N ASN A 275 0.18 15.61 -8.73
CA ASN A 275 1.06 14.78 -9.56
C ASN A 275 0.29 13.66 -10.29
N TYR A 276 -1.04 13.69 -10.25
CA TYR A 276 -1.87 12.72 -10.92
C TYR A 276 -2.16 13.15 -12.35
N PRO A 277 -1.87 12.32 -13.36
CA PRO A 277 -2.09 12.70 -14.75
C PRO A 277 -3.59 12.68 -15.08
N LYS A 278 -4.21 13.87 -15.20
CA LYS A 278 -5.65 14.06 -15.49
C LYS A 278 -6.12 13.24 -16.70
N GLN A 279 -5.27 13.05 -17.71
CA GLN A 279 -5.58 12.31 -18.95
C GLN A 279 -6.01 10.85 -18.73
N PHE A 280 -5.63 10.22 -17.61
CA PHE A 280 -6.02 8.83 -17.32
C PHE A 280 -7.38 8.72 -16.62
N VAL A 281 -7.90 9.82 -16.06
CA VAL A 281 -9.16 9.85 -15.30
C VAL A 281 -10.35 9.27 -16.06
N PRO A 282 -10.60 9.65 -17.34
CA PRO A 282 -11.75 9.12 -18.06
C PRO A 282 -11.71 7.59 -18.21
N MET A 283 -10.53 7.02 -18.47
CA MET A 283 -10.36 5.58 -18.64
C MET A 283 -10.48 4.82 -17.32
N GLN A 284 -9.94 5.38 -16.24
CA GLN A 284 -10.13 4.80 -14.92
C GLN A 284 -11.59 4.77 -14.50
N ARG A 285 -12.32 5.85 -14.77
CA ARG A 285 -13.76 5.90 -14.52
C ARG A 285 -14.50 4.84 -15.33
N LYS A 286 -14.23 4.73 -16.64
CA LYS A 286 -14.81 3.68 -17.49
C LYS A 286 -14.55 2.27 -16.95
N LEU A 287 -13.33 2.00 -16.48
CA LEU A 287 -12.98 0.72 -15.86
C LEU A 287 -13.77 0.46 -14.58
N VAL A 288 -13.87 1.45 -13.69
CA VAL A 288 -14.64 1.30 -12.44
C VAL A 288 -16.13 1.10 -12.72
N GLU A 289 -16.65 1.66 -13.82
CA GLU A 289 -18.05 1.52 -14.25
C GLU A 289 -18.39 0.16 -14.87
N LEU A 290 -17.39 -0.69 -15.16
CA LEU A 290 -17.65 -2.05 -15.63
C LEU A 290 -18.49 -2.85 -14.60
N PRO A 291 -19.19 -3.91 -15.00
CA PRO A 291 -19.77 -4.85 -14.06
C PRO A 291 -18.69 -5.49 -13.19
N ALA A 292 -19.05 -5.90 -11.98
CA ALA A 292 -18.07 -6.39 -11.03
C ALA A 292 -18.22 -7.87 -10.71
N ARG A 293 -18.46 -8.67 -11.76
CA ARG A 293 -18.64 -10.12 -11.72
C ARG A 293 -17.95 -10.75 -12.93
N GLY A 294 -17.52 -12.00 -12.78
CA GLY A 294 -16.93 -12.79 -13.87
C GLY A 294 -15.71 -12.12 -14.50
N SER A 295 -15.59 -12.23 -15.83
CA SER A 295 -14.49 -11.62 -16.61
C SER A 295 -14.47 -10.09 -16.54
N ASP A 296 -15.59 -9.42 -16.29
CA ASP A 296 -15.59 -7.95 -16.17
C ASP A 296 -14.85 -7.49 -14.91
N ALA A 297 -14.92 -8.26 -13.82
CA ALA A 297 -14.14 -7.99 -12.62
C ALA A 297 -12.63 -8.12 -12.91
N TRP A 298 -12.23 -9.10 -13.71
CA TRP A 298 -10.85 -9.24 -14.20
C TRP A 298 -10.48 -8.07 -15.12
N ALA A 299 -11.35 -7.68 -16.05
CA ALA A 299 -11.15 -6.53 -16.92
C ALA A 299 -10.87 -5.25 -16.12
N LYS A 300 -11.58 -5.00 -15.01
CA LYS A 300 -11.30 -3.83 -14.14
C LYS A 300 -9.87 -3.80 -13.63
N VAL A 301 -9.43 -4.89 -12.99
CA VAL A 301 -8.12 -4.93 -12.32
C VAL A 301 -6.98 -5.02 -13.32
N THR A 302 -7.15 -5.82 -14.37
CA THR A 302 -6.20 -5.95 -15.49
C THR A 302 -6.10 -4.63 -16.24
N GLY A 303 -7.22 -4.01 -16.59
CA GLY A 303 -7.23 -2.73 -17.30
C GLY A 303 -6.57 -1.62 -16.49
N MET A 304 -6.80 -1.58 -15.18
CA MET A 304 -6.15 -0.59 -14.33
C MET A 304 -4.64 -0.83 -14.25
N GLU A 305 -4.21 -2.10 -14.15
CA GLU A 305 -2.78 -2.42 -14.15
C GLU A 305 -2.12 -2.08 -15.49
N LEU A 306 -2.81 -2.30 -16.61
CA LEU A 306 -2.33 -1.90 -17.93
C LEU A 306 -2.20 -0.38 -18.08
N LEU A 307 -3.13 0.41 -17.52
CA LEU A 307 -2.99 1.87 -17.47
C LEU A 307 -1.78 2.31 -16.64
N PHE A 308 -1.53 1.64 -15.51
CA PHE A 308 -0.35 1.90 -14.68
C PHE A 308 0.95 1.49 -15.37
N PHE A 309 0.95 0.35 -16.05
CA PHE A 309 2.07 -0.14 -16.84
C PHE A 309 2.40 0.81 -17.99
N LEU A 310 1.37 1.32 -18.68
CA LEU A 310 1.52 2.35 -19.70
C LEU A 310 2.16 3.62 -19.14
N ARG A 311 1.71 4.06 -17.96
CA ARG A 311 2.27 5.23 -17.26
C ARG A 311 3.74 5.03 -16.87
N GLU A 312 4.12 3.85 -16.36
CA GLU A 312 5.53 3.52 -16.07
C GLU A 312 6.40 3.55 -17.32
N GLY A 313 5.87 3.07 -18.44
CA GLY A 313 6.55 2.99 -19.72
C GLY A 313 6.45 4.28 -20.55
N ALA A 314 5.74 5.33 -20.12
CA ALA A 314 5.54 6.54 -20.91
C ALA A 314 6.84 7.32 -21.18
N ASN A 315 7.85 7.14 -20.32
CA ASN A 315 9.19 7.71 -20.50
C ASN A 315 10.14 6.80 -21.29
N LYS A 316 9.72 5.57 -21.60
CA LYS A 316 10.49 4.63 -22.42
C LYS A 316 10.04 4.85 -23.87
N SER A 317 10.98 4.90 -24.80
CA SER A 317 10.74 5.08 -26.25
C SER A 317 9.95 3.94 -26.92
N GLU A 318 9.41 3.01 -26.14
CA GLU A 318 8.44 2.02 -26.60
C GLU A 318 7.13 2.77 -26.86
N GLY A 319 6.72 2.90 -28.12
CA GLY A 319 5.55 3.70 -28.54
C GLY A 319 4.21 3.25 -27.93
N ASP A 320 3.25 2.84 -28.75
CA ASP A 320 1.90 2.43 -28.33
C ASP A 320 1.78 0.93 -28.01
N ILE A 321 2.81 0.15 -28.32
CA ILE A 321 2.85 -1.30 -28.11
C ILE A 321 3.60 -1.63 -26.82
N ARG A 322 3.04 -2.54 -26.02
CA ARG A 322 3.66 -3.06 -24.81
C ARG A 322 3.66 -4.59 -24.83
N ARG A 323 4.77 -5.17 -24.40
CA ARG A 323 4.91 -6.62 -24.20
C ARG A 323 4.90 -6.92 -22.70
N ILE A 324 4.01 -7.80 -22.26
CA ILE A 324 3.89 -8.16 -20.84
C ILE A 324 3.67 -9.65 -20.69
N ARG A 325 4.41 -10.29 -19.76
CA ARG A 325 4.16 -11.70 -19.42
C ARG A 325 2.84 -11.82 -18.67
N VAL A 326 2.09 -12.89 -18.95
CA VAL A 326 0.84 -13.21 -18.25
C VAL A 326 1.05 -13.27 -16.75
N GLN A 327 2.13 -13.90 -16.28
CA GLN A 327 2.51 -13.96 -14.87
C GLN A 327 2.58 -12.55 -14.26
N THR A 328 3.38 -11.68 -14.87
CA THR A 328 3.56 -10.31 -14.41
C THR A 328 2.24 -9.54 -14.37
N LEU A 329 1.38 -9.72 -15.37
CA LEU A 329 0.07 -9.08 -15.41
C LEU A 329 -0.84 -9.61 -14.30
N LEU A 330 -0.91 -10.92 -14.09
CA LEU A 330 -1.74 -11.53 -13.05
C LEU A 330 -1.25 -11.18 -11.64
N GLU A 331 0.05 -11.26 -11.39
CA GLU A 331 0.67 -10.88 -10.11
C GLU A 331 0.40 -9.41 -9.79
N ARG A 332 0.71 -8.49 -10.72
CA ARG A 332 0.51 -7.05 -10.50
C ARG A 332 -0.97 -6.67 -10.41
N SER A 333 -1.86 -7.40 -11.08
CA SER A 333 -3.30 -7.20 -10.98
C SER A 333 -3.91 -7.77 -9.68
N GLY A 334 -3.16 -8.56 -8.91
CA GLY A 334 -3.67 -9.28 -7.74
C GLY A 334 -4.57 -10.48 -8.09
N LEU A 335 -4.45 -11.01 -9.32
CA LEU A 335 -5.23 -12.14 -9.83
C LEU A 335 -4.48 -13.47 -9.77
N TRP A 336 -3.20 -13.46 -9.35
CA TRP A 336 -2.39 -14.67 -9.29
C TRP A 336 -2.96 -15.72 -8.34
N ASP A 337 -3.37 -15.31 -7.14
CA ASP A 337 -3.97 -16.21 -6.15
C ASP A 337 -5.27 -16.85 -6.68
N ASP A 338 -6.08 -16.08 -7.41
CA ASP A 338 -7.29 -16.60 -8.05
C ASP A 338 -6.97 -17.58 -9.18
N ALA A 339 -5.90 -17.31 -9.95
CA ALA A 339 -5.42 -18.23 -10.97
C ALA A 339 -4.92 -19.55 -10.36
N GLN A 340 -4.20 -19.49 -9.23
CA GLN A 340 -3.77 -20.68 -8.49
C GLN A 340 -4.96 -21.48 -7.97
N LYS A 341 -5.97 -20.83 -7.38
CA LYS A 341 -7.22 -21.51 -6.95
C LYS A 341 -7.93 -22.19 -8.11
N PHE A 342 -7.98 -21.58 -9.30
CA PHE A 342 -8.56 -22.24 -10.48
C PHE A 342 -7.78 -23.50 -10.87
N GLN A 343 -6.45 -23.45 -10.81
CA GLN A 343 -5.60 -24.61 -11.09
C GLN A 343 -5.81 -25.74 -10.06
N GLU A 344 -5.83 -25.43 -8.77
CA GLU A 344 -6.08 -26.39 -7.68
C GLU A 344 -7.44 -27.07 -7.84
N ASN A 345 -8.46 -26.32 -8.25
CA ASN A 345 -9.80 -26.83 -8.52
C ASN A 345 -9.95 -27.52 -9.90
N ARG A 346 -8.84 -27.87 -10.57
CA ARG A 346 -8.80 -28.51 -11.91
C ARG A 346 -9.55 -27.73 -13.00
N ASN A 347 -9.67 -26.41 -12.82
CA ASN A 347 -10.34 -25.48 -13.71
C ASN A 347 -9.36 -24.46 -14.30
N GLY A 348 -8.08 -24.83 -14.48
CA GLY A 348 -7.02 -23.92 -14.94
C GLY A 348 -7.35 -23.22 -16.26
N ARG A 349 -8.07 -23.89 -17.18
CA ARG A 349 -8.56 -23.30 -18.43
C ARG A 349 -9.36 -22.02 -18.22
N ARG A 350 -10.08 -21.88 -17.10
CA ARG A 350 -10.83 -20.65 -16.77
C ARG A 350 -9.93 -19.44 -16.62
N VAL A 351 -8.66 -19.61 -16.24
CA VAL A 351 -7.70 -18.50 -16.13
C VAL A 351 -7.47 -17.86 -17.50
N GLN A 352 -7.21 -18.69 -18.52
CA GLN A 352 -7.08 -18.23 -19.90
C GLN A 352 -8.37 -17.57 -20.38
N GLU A 353 -9.51 -18.27 -20.27
CA GLU A 353 -10.80 -17.75 -20.72
C GLU A 353 -11.20 -16.42 -20.05
N TYR A 354 -10.93 -16.26 -18.76
CA TYR A 354 -11.25 -15.03 -18.04
C TYR A 354 -10.33 -13.89 -18.45
N LEU A 355 -9.02 -14.15 -18.61
CA LEU A 355 -8.08 -13.12 -19.02
C LEU A 355 -8.31 -12.68 -20.47
N GLU A 356 -8.51 -13.61 -21.40
CA GLU A 356 -8.80 -13.29 -22.80
C GLU A 356 -10.11 -12.48 -22.92
N LYS A 357 -11.19 -12.94 -22.26
CA LYS A 357 -12.46 -12.18 -22.21
C LYS A 357 -12.29 -10.81 -21.55
N ALA A 358 -11.46 -10.71 -20.51
CA ALA A 358 -11.17 -9.43 -19.89
C ALA A 358 -10.48 -8.47 -20.86
N LEU A 359 -9.47 -8.94 -21.61
CA LEU A 359 -8.79 -8.15 -22.63
C LEU A 359 -9.74 -7.76 -23.79
N ASP A 360 -10.66 -8.65 -24.19
CA ASP A 360 -11.70 -8.34 -25.16
C ASP A 360 -12.69 -7.27 -24.65
N THR A 361 -13.08 -7.33 -23.38
CA THR A 361 -13.86 -6.26 -22.73
C THR A 361 -13.08 -4.94 -22.73
N LEU A 362 -11.78 -4.97 -22.45
CA LEU A 362 -10.95 -3.76 -22.49
C LEU A 362 -10.87 -3.16 -23.90
N LYS A 363 -10.80 -4.01 -24.92
CA LYS A 363 -10.84 -3.61 -26.33
C LYS A 363 -12.18 -2.99 -26.70
N SER A 364 -13.31 -3.61 -26.32
CA SER A 364 -14.65 -3.09 -26.63
C SER A 364 -14.94 -1.74 -25.98
N HIS A 365 -14.31 -1.46 -24.83
CA HIS A 365 -14.40 -0.17 -24.14
C HIS A 365 -13.33 0.85 -24.57
N ALA A 366 -12.51 0.52 -25.57
CA ALA A 366 -11.41 1.34 -26.09
C ALA A 366 -10.38 1.75 -25.02
N VAL A 367 -10.18 0.91 -24.00
CA VAL A 367 -9.08 1.05 -23.03
C VAL A 367 -7.76 0.59 -23.67
N ILE A 368 -7.84 -0.46 -24.49
CA ILE A 368 -6.78 -0.92 -25.40
C ILE A 368 -7.34 -0.96 -26.83
N LEU A 369 -6.46 -0.87 -27.83
CA LEU A 369 -6.84 -1.00 -29.24
C LEU A 369 -6.85 -2.46 -29.69
N ALA A 370 -5.86 -3.22 -29.24
CA ALA A 370 -5.69 -4.62 -29.62
C ALA A 370 -4.86 -5.35 -28.56
N TRP A 371 -5.03 -6.67 -28.53
CA TRP A 371 -4.15 -7.58 -27.83
C TRP A 371 -3.97 -8.84 -28.68
N GLU A 372 -2.80 -9.45 -28.59
CA GLU A 372 -2.47 -10.72 -29.23
C GLU A 372 -1.39 -11.44 -28.41
N TYR A 373 -1.23 -12.75 -28.64
CA TYR A 373 -0.07 -13.47 -28.12
C TYR A 373 1.16 -13.07 -28.93
N ASP A 374 2.30 -12.91 -28.26
CA ASP A 374 3.56 -12.70 -29.00
C ASP A 374 3.86 -13.97 -29.82
N PRO A 375 4.20 -13.86 -31.12
CA PRO A 375 4.51 -15.02 -31.96
C PRO A 375 5.60 -15.93 -31.37
N SER A 376 6.54 -15.37 -30.60
CA SER A 376 7.57 -16.16 -29.92
C SER A 376 7.03 -17.00 -28.76
N SER A 377 5.79 -16.80 -28.36
CA SER A 377 5.06 -17.54 -27.33
C SER A 377 3.95 -18.41 -27.89
N GLU A 378 3.56 -18.25 -29.17
CA GLU A 378 2.45 -18.99 -29.79
C GLU A 378 2.68 -20.50 -29.85
N TRP A 379 3.94 -20.96 -29.98
CA TRP A 379 4.31 -22.39 -29.95
C TRP A 379 3.88 -23.12 -28.66
N ARG A 380 3.58 -22.37 -27.59
CA ARG A 380 3.14 -22.92 -26.30
C ARG A 380 1.69 -23.36 -26.31
N PHE A 381 0.94 -23.00 -27.34
CA PHE A 381 -0.42 -23.46 -27.56
C PHE A 381 -0.40 -24.51 -28.67
N PRO A 382 -0.84 -25.75 -28.42
CA PRO A 382 -1.12 -26.71 -29.49
C PRO A 382 -2.09 -26.08 -30.49
N GLU A 383 -2.07 -26.52 -31.75
CA GLU A 383 -2.83 -25.95 -32.90
C GLU A 383 -4.32 -25.63 -32.62
N ASP A 384 -4.92 -26.24 -31.59
CA ASP A 384 -6.29 -26.02 -31.12
C ASP A 384 -6.47 -24.99 -29.97
N ARG A 385 -5.45 -24.21 -29.61
CA ARG A 385 -5.45 -23.32 -28.42
C ARG A 385 -5.83 -24.02 -27.12
N GLN A 386 -5.47 -25.30 -26.96
CA GLN A 386 -5.67 -26.01 -25.70
C GLN A 386 -4.86 -25.34 -24.58
N PHE A 387 -5.47 -25.20 -23.41
CA PHE A 387 -4.84 -24.59 -22.24
C PHE A 387 -3.58 -25.38 -21.84
N PRO A 388 -2.37 -24.80 -21.88
CA PRO A 388 -1.12 -25.53 -21.70
C PRO A 388 -0.76 -25.81 -20.23
N GLY A 389 -1.66 -25.48 -19.30
CA GLY A 389 -1.39 -25.45 -17.87
C GLY A 389 -0.93 -24.07 -17.40
N LEU A 390 -1.19 -23.76 -16.13
CA LEU A 390 -0.96 -22.41 -15.60
C LEU A 390 0.50 -21.97 -15.68
N ALA A 391 1.46 -22.87 -15.48
CA ALA A 391 2.89 -22.54 -15.53
C ALA A 391 3.33 -22.05 -16.93
N LEU A 392 3.02 -22.84 -17.97
CA LEU A 392 3.32 -22.47 -19.36
C LEU A 392 2.52 -21.22 -19.80
N TYR A 393 1.26 -21.14 -19.39
CA TYR A 393 0.42 -19.97 -19.66
C TYR A 393 0.99 -18.70 -19.02
N ALA A 394 1.46 -18.78 -17.78
CA ALA A 394 2.03 -17.65 -17.03
C ALA A 394 3.29 -17.09 -17.71
N GLU A 395 4.10 -17.92 -18.35
CA GLU A 395 5.28 -17.45 -19.08
C GLU A 395 4.96 -16.80 -20.44
N THR A 396 3.73 -16.94 -20.94
CA THR A 396 3.31 -16.41 -22.25
C THR A 396 3.37 -14.89 -22.26
N VAL A 397 3.85 -14.31 -23.37
CA VAL A 397 3.88 -12.85 -23.56
C VAL A 397 2.66 -12.39 -24.33
N LEU A 398 1.99 -11.37 -23.81
CA LEU A 398 0.93 -10.62 -24.47
C LEU A 398 1.51 -9.36 -25.11
N VAL A 399 1.14 -9.10 -26.36
CA VAL A 399 1.39 -7.84 -27.07
C VAL A 399 0.11 -7.01 -26.97
N ILE A 400 0.18 -5.85 -26.34
CA ILE A 400 -0.98 -4.97 -26.09
C ILE A 400 -0.72 -3.63 -26.75
N ARG A 401 -1.69 -3.15 -27.54
CA ARG A 401 -1.64 -1.84 -28.20
C ARG A 401 -2.57 -0.86 -27.51
N PHE A 402 -2.07 0.32 -27.16
CA PHE A 402 -2.82 1.37 -26.48
C PHE A 402 -3.22 2.50 -27.43
N PRO A 403 -4.33 3.22 -27.17
CA PRO A 403 -4.67 4.44 -27.90
C PRO A 403 -3.58 5.53 -27.79
N GLU A 404 -3.24 6.21 -28.89
CA GLU A 404 -2.23 7.30 -28.89
C GLU A 404 -2.56 8.45 -27.92
N LEU A 405 -3.86 8.73 -27.71
CA LEU A 405 -4.35 9.73 -26.75
C LEU A 405 -3.88 9.49 -25.31
N LEU A 406 -3.51 8.24 -24.95
CA LEU A 406 -2.93 7.92 -23.64
C LEU A 406 -1.43 8.24 -23.53
N LEU A 407 -0.74 8.28 -24.66
CA LEU A 407 0.69 8.50 -24.78
C LEU A 407 1.02 9.99 -24.94
N GLY A 408 0.03 10.78 -25.33
CA GLY A 408 0.13 12.20 -25.67
C GLY A 408 -0.30 13.16 -24.57
N SER A 409 0.54 13.32 -23.54
CA SER A 409 1.10 14.65 -23.27
C SER A 409 2.50 14.41 -22.72
N LYS A 410 3.52 14.94 -23.40
CA LYS A 410 4.82 15.13 -22.78
C LYS A 410 4.54 16.04 -21.59
N SER A 411 4.39 15.49 -20.39
CA SER A 411 4.36 16.30 -19.19
C SER A 411 5.68 17.05 -19.20
N SER A 412 5.64 18.32 -19.58
CA SER A 412 6.75 19.22 -19.30
C SER A 412 7.01 19.05 -17.81
N PRO A 413 8.25 18.76 -17.38
CA PRO A 413 8.55 18.71 -15.96
C PRO A 413 8.05 20.03 -15.39
N ILE A 414 7.07 19.97 -14.49
CA ILE A 414 6.68 21.14 -13.71
C ILE A 414 7.98 21.55 -13.02
N PRO A 415 8.58 22.71 -13.36
CA PRO A 415 9.74 23.15 -12.65
C PRO A 415 9.30 23.31 -11.21
N LEU A 416 9.96 22.60 -10.30
CA LEU A 416 9.86 22.88 -8.88
C LEU A 416 10.42 24.29 -8.71
N SER A 417 9.55 25.30 -8.73
CA SER A 417 9.91 26.66 -8.40
C SER A 417 10.30 26.71 -6.93
N ASN A 418 11.48 27.28 -6.68
CA ASN A 418 12.19 27.40 -5.40
C ASN A 418 11.32 27.81 -4.20
#